data_AF-A0A0H3ZJQ9-F1
#
_entry.id   AF-A0A0H3ZJQ9-F1
#
_cell.length_a   1.000
_cell.length_b   1.000
_cell.length_c   1.000
_cell.angle_alpha   90.00
_cell.angle_beta   90.00
_cell.angle_gamma   90.00
#
_symmetry.space_group_name_H-M   'P 1'
#
loop_
_entity.id
_entity.type
_entity.pdbx_description
1 polymer ?
#
loop_
_entity_poly.entity_id
_entity_poly.type
_entity_poly.pdbx_seq_one_letter_code
_entity_poly.pdbx_strand_id
1 'polypeptide(L)'
;MNRSNFNLNGHDYNLSHLNDRYWNLIQPASGDNEEKIYRIKIIFSCHCFTKGREENDQPSLFYNESREERTFCQTRYDASLQLLEHIYALQNGYVFINDGGKKSRKQNYLKIPTATGNYEIYFTLSKSNDENADLNLFVQSAFFRTHGNARKLGKIRFTVAVYNTLIGKPVKAPPRHR
;
A
#
# COMPACT_ATOMS: atom_id res chain seq x y z
N MET A 1 -8.88 -7.24 -9.55
CA MET A 1 -9.61 -8.24 -8.77
C MET A 1 -10.79 -7.57 -8.10
N ASN A 2 -11.99 -8.12 -8.34
CA ASN A 2 -13.14 -7.82 -7.51
C ASN A 2 -13.14 -8.80 -6.35
N ARG A 3 -13.23 -8.29 -5.13
CA ARG A 3 -13.31 -9.07 -3.91
C ARG A 3 -14.77 -9.36 -3.61
N SER A 4 -15.05 -10.62 -3.29
CA SER A 4 -16.36 -11.05 -2.81
C SER A 4 -16.50 -10.69 -1.34
N ASN A 5 -17.72 -10.33 -0.93
CA ASN A 5 -18.07 -10.28 0.49
C ASN A 5 -17.98 -11.68 1.09
N PHE A 6 -17.82 -11.75 2.40
CA PHE A 6 -17.74 -13.02 3.11
C PHE A 6 -18.40 -12.93 4.48
N ASN A 7 -18.91 -14.06 4.94
CA ASN A 7 -19.53 -14.19 6.25
C ASN A 7 -18.54 -14.84 7.22
N LEU A 8 -18.36 -14.23 8.40
CA LEU A 8 -17.62 -14.83 9.51
C LEU A 8 -18.47 -14.79 10.76
N ASN A 9 -18.73 -15.96 11.36
CA ASN A 9 -19.52 -16.09 12.58
C ASN A 9 -20.89 -15.37 12.51
N GLY A 10 -21.55 -15.38 11.35
CA GLY A 10 -22.84 -14.70 11.16
C GLY A 10 -22.75 -13.20 10.86
N HIS A 11 -21.55 -12.63 10.75
CA HIS A 11 -21.35 -11.25 10.34
C HIS A 11 -20.86 -11.17 8.89
N ASP A 12 -21.55 -10.37 8.07
CA ASP A 12 -21.15 -10.11 6.70
C ASP A 12 -20.17 -8.95 6.63
N TYR A 13 -19.02 -9.20 6.01
CA TYR A 13 -17.99 -8.20 5.76
C TYR A 13 -17.96 -7.84 4.29
N ASN A 14 -18.19 -6.55 4.02
CA ASN A 14 -18.07 -5.99 2.67
C ASN A 14 -16.60 -5.72 2.34
N LEU A 15 -16.12 -6.23 1.20
CA LEU A 15 -14.73 -6.03 0.73
C LEU A 15 -14.63 -5.20 -0.57
N SER A 16 -15.73 -4.62 -1.02
CA SER A 16 -15.79 -3.88 -2.30
C SER A 16 -14.91 -2.62 -2.32
N HIS A 17 -14.57 -2.06 -1.15
CA HIS A 17 -13.60 -0.96 -1.01
C HIS A 17 -12.18 -1.38 -1.35
N LEU A 18 -11.89 -2.68 -1.35
CA LEU A 18 -10.61 -3.29 -1.72
C LEU A 18 -10.64 -3.96 -3.11
N ASN A 19 -11.67 -3.70 -3.91
CA ASN A 19 -11.65 -4.00 -5.35
C ASN A 19 -10.61 -3.13 -6.04
N ASP A 20 -10.07 -3.60 -7.16
CA ASP A 20 -9.15 -2.78 -7.96
C ASP A 20 -9.77 -1.41 -8.29
N ARG A 21 -8.91 -0.40 -8.35
CA ARG A 21 -9.29 0.98 -8.71
C ARG A 21 -8.34 1.51 -9.75
N TYR A 22 -8.86 2.31 -10.67
CA TYR A 22 -8.03 3.10 -11.57
C TYR A 22 -7.97 4.52 -11.06
N TRP A 23 -6.79 5.11 -11.15
CA TRP A 23 -6.52 6.46 -10.67
C TRP A 23 -5.71 7.22 -11.69
N ASN A 24 -6.22 8.37 -12.11
CA ASN A 24 -5.48 9.35 -12.88
C ASN A 24 -4.74 10.26 -11.90
N LEU A 25 -3.49 9.93 -11.60
CA LEU A 25 -2.63 10.79 -10.81
C LEU A 25 -2.21 11.98 -11.66
N ILE A 26 -2.53 13.20 -11.20
CA ILE A 26 -2.13 14.44 -11.87
C ILE A 26 -0.88 14.99 -11.18
N GLN A 27 0.18 15.16 -11.96
CA GLN A 27 1.35 15.94 -11.59
C GLN A 27 1.23 17.30 -12.30
N PRO A 28 0.93 18.40 -11.57
CA PRO A 28 0.79 19.72 -12.17
C PRO A 28 2.05 20.16 -12.92
N ALA A 29 1.85 21.01 -13.92
CA ALA A 29 2.94 21.69 -14.61
C ALA A 29 3.81 22.48 -13.61
N SER A 30 5.11 22.53 -13.85
CA SER A 30 6.07 23.20 -12.96
C SER A 30 7.33 23.63 -13.73
N GLY A 31 7.56 24.95 -13.75
CA GLY A 31 8.59 25.55 -14.62
C GLY A 31 8.30 25.22 -16.07
N ASP A 32 9.31 24.71 -16.79
CA ASP A 32 9.19 24.29 -18.19
C ASP A 32 8.58 22.88 -18.37
N ASN A 33 8.20 22.20 -17.29
CA ASN A 33 7.57 20.89 -17.37
C ASN A 33 6.06 21.01 -17.53
N GLU A 34 5.53 20.37 -18.57
CA GLU A 34 4.09 20.20 -18.77
C GLU A 34 3.45 19.33 -17.67
N GLU A 35 2.13 19.46 -17.55
CA GLU A 35 1.32 18.57 -16.72
C GLU A 35 1.46 17.12 -17.19
N LYS A 36 1.54 16.19 -16.23
CA LYS A 36 1.60 14.75 -16.51
C LYS A 36 0.45 14.03 -15.83
N ILE A 37 -0.21 13.16 -16.60
CA ILE A 37 -1.23 12.26 -16.09
C ILE A 37 -0.67 10.84 -16.12
N TYR A 38 -0.70 10.16 -14.98
CA TYR A 38 -0.30 8.75 -14.86
C TYR A 38 -1.55 7.92 -14.56
N ARG A 39 -1.84 6.92 -15.40
CA ARG A 39 -2.94 5.99 -15.16
C ARG A 39 -2.43 4.85 -14.29
N ILE A 40 -2.91 4.79 -13.05
CA ILE A 40 -2.44 3.84 -12.04
C ILE A 40 -3.57 2.88 -11.70
N LYS A 41 -3.32 1.58 -11.84
CA LYS A 41 -4.18 0.53 -11.30
C LYS A 41 -3.75 0.22 -9.87
N ILE A 42 -4.64 0.46 -8.92
CA ILE A 42 -4.48 0.16 -7.50
C ILE A 42 -5.03 -1.23 -7.25
N ILE A 43 -4.23 -2.08 -6.60
CA ILE A 43 -4.54 -3.49 -6.32
C ILE A 43 -4.25 -3.74 -4.84
N PHE A 44 -5.12 -4.47 -4.16
CA PHE A 44 -4.99 -4.74 -2.72
C PHE A 44 -4.79 -6.23 -2.46
N SER A 45 -3.85 -6.57 -1.58
CA SER A 45 -3.69 -7.94 -1.02
C SER A 45 -4.64 -8.19 0.15
N CYS A 46 -4.99 -9.45 0.44
CA CYS A 46 -5.72 -9.81 1.66
C CYS A 46 -5.01 -9.41 2.96
N HIS A 47 -3.69 -9.17 2.91
CA HIS A 47 -2.89 -8.70 4.05
C HIS A 47 -3.34 -7.32 4.57
N CYS A 48 -4.18 -6.60 3.82
CA CYS A 48 -4.78 -5.33 4.24
C CYS A 48 -5.88 -5.49 5.30
N PHE A 49 -6.50 -6.67 5.41
CA PHE A 49 -7.57 -6.96 6.38
C PHE A 49 -7.36 -8.27 7.17
N THR A 50 -6.24 -8.97 6.92
CA THR A 50 -5.88 -10.22 7.60
C THR A 50 -4.49 -10.13 8.25
N LYS A 51 -4.27 -10.94 9.29
CA LYS A 51 -2.96 -11.16 9.94
C LYS A 51 -2.42 -12.57 9.62
N GLY A 52 -1.16 -12.81 9.96
CA GLY A 52 -0.60 -14.17 9.88
C GLY A 52 -1.34 -15.09 10.86
N ARG A 53 -1.48 -16.36 10.50
CA ARG A 53 -2.15 -17.35 11.34
C ARG A 53 -1.33 -17.63 12.59
N GLU A 54 -2.01 -17.68 13.73
CA GLU A 54 -1.47 -18.11 15.02
C GLU A 54 -2.16 -19.40 15.48
N GLU A 55 -1.50 -20.19 16.34
CA GLU A 55 -2.00 -21.50 16.78
C GLU A 55 -3.36 -21.42 17.47
N ASN A 56 -3.61 -20.34 18.21
CA ASN A 56 -4.83 -20.10 18.98
C ASN A 56 -5.89 -19.31 18.21
N ASP A 57 -5.66 -18.99 16.93
CA ASP A 57 -6.67 -18.31 16.12
C ASP A 57 -7.85 -19.25 15.86
N GLN A 58 -9.07 -18.72 16.00
CA GLN A 58 -10.29 -19.49 15.76
C GLN A 58 -10.39 -19.88 14.28
N PRO A 59 -10.57 -21.17 13.94
CA PRO A 59 -10.67 -21.61 12.55
C PRO A 59 -11.78 -20.92 11.76
N SER A 60 -12.85 -20.49 12.43
CA SER A 60 -13.93 -19.74 11.79
C SER A 60 -13.53 -18.35 11.31
N LEU A 61 -12.34 -17.85 11.69
CA LEU A 61 -11.76 -16.58 11.21
C LEU A 61 -10.77 -16.78 10.05
N PHE A 62 -10.55 -18.01 9.59
CA PHE A 62 -9.60 -18.27 8.51
C PHE A 62 -10.15 -17.79 7.17
N TYR A 63 -9.30 -17.05 6.46
CA TYR A 63 -9.57 -16.49 5.14
C TYR A 63 -8.54 -17.04 4.16
N ASN A 64 -9.03 -17.63 3.08
CA ASN A 64 -8.21 -18.26 2.05
C ASN A 64 -8.13 -17.37 0.80
N GLU A 65 -6.91 -17.02 0.38
CA GLU A 65 -6.66 -16.31 -0.88
C GLU A 65 -5.51 -16.97 -1.64
N SER A 66 -5.83 -17.53 -2.81
CA SER A 66 -4.87 -18.28 -3.63
C SER A 66 -4.19 -19.44 -2.87
N ARG A 67 -2.90 -19.33 -2.55
CA ARG A 67 -2.10 -20.35 -1.85
C ARG A 67 -1.80 -19.97 -0.41
N GLU A 68 -2.48 -18.95 0.11
CA GLU A 68 -2.25 -18.44 1.44
C GLU A 68 -3.54 -18.51 2.27
N GLU A 69 -3.42 -19.07 3.48
CA GLU A 69 -4.45 -19.04 4.51
C GLU A 69 -3.99 -18.06 5.59
N ARG A 70 -4.89 -17.13 5.95
CA ARG A 70 -4.62 -16.06 6.92
C ARG A 70 -5.78 -15.93 7.88
N THR A 71 -5.59 -15.22 8.98
CA THR A 71 -6.67 -14.97 9.95
C THR A 71 -7.26 -13.58 9.72
N PHE A 72 -8.58 -13.47 9.59
CA PHE A 72 -9.27 -12.19 9.56
C PHE A 72 -8.94 -11.35 10.80
N CYS A 73 -8.73 -10.06 10.61
CA CYS A 73 -8.36 -9.14 11.68
C CYS A 73 -9.24 -7.90 11.62
N GLN A 74 -10.20 -7.80 12.55
CA GLN A 74 -11.15 -6.67 12.61
C GLN A 74 -10.43 -5.31 12.57
N THR A 75 -9.40 -5.12 13.40
CA THR A 75 -8.64 -3.87 13.43
C THR A 75 -8.00 -3.50 12.09
N ARG A 76 -7.55 -4.48 11.30
CA ARG A 76 -7.03 -4.23 9.95
C ARG A 76 -8.15 -3.95 8.97
N TYR A 77 -9.25 -4.69 9.06
CA TYR A 77 -10.44 -4.44 8.24
C TYR A 77 -10.95 -3.01 8.42
N ASP A 78 -11.14 -2.55 9.66
CA ASP A 78 -11.63 -1.20 9.96
C ASP A 78 -10.69 -0.13 9.39
N ALA A 79 -9.38 -0.28 9.58
CA ALA A 79 -8.39 0.63 9.03
C ALA A 79 -8.35 0.61 7.50
N SER A 80 -8.65 -0.55 6.88
CA SER A 80 -8.64 -0.70 5.42
C SER A 80 -9.73 0.14 4.73
N LEU A 81 -10.79 0.54 5.44
CA LEU A 81 -11.87 1.37 4.89
C LEU A 81 -11.38 2.75 4.43
N GLN A 82 -10.30 3.26 5.04
CA GLN A 82 -9.68 4.55 4.68
C GLN A 82 -8.48 4.41 3.73
N LEU A 83 -8.15 3.18 3.32
CA LEU A 83 -6.91 2.89 2.60
C LEU A 83 -6.84 3.59 1.24
N LEU A 84 -7.96 3.66 0.53
CA LEU A 84 -8.01 4.33 -0.78
C LEU A 84 -7.80 5.84 -0.65
N GLU A 85 -8.39 6.47 0.36
CA GLU A 85 -8.20 7.90 0.65
C GLU A 85 -6.73 8.21 0.95
N HIS A 86 -6.09 7.39 1.78
CA HIS A 86 -4.68 7.53 2.08
C HIS A 86 -3.76 7.37 0.86
N ILE A 87 -4.13 6.49 -0.09
CA ILE A 87 -3.41 6.34 -1.35
C ILE A 87 -3.58 7.59 -2.22
N TYR A 88 -4.79 8.15 -2.34
CA TYR A 88 -5.00 9.38 -3.11
C TYR A 88 -4.26 10.58 -2.52
N ALA A 89 -4.14 10.66 -1.20
CA ALA A 89 -3.35 11.70 -0.53
C ALA A 89 -1.86 11.69 -0.94
N LEU A 90 -1.35 10.59 -1.51
CA LEU A 90 0.02 10.53 -2.05
C LEU A 90 0.27 11.49 -3.20
N GLN A 91 -0.75 11.96 -3.92
CA GLN A 91 -0.57 12.93 -5.01
C GLN A 91 0.34 14.09 -4.59
N ASN A 92 0.11 14.59 -3.37
CA ASN A 92 0.84 15.68 -2.77
C ASN A 92 1.80 15.21 -1.66
N GLY A 93 1.94 13.90 -1.50
CA GLY A 93 2.61 13.24 -0.39
C GLY A 93 4.03 12.78 -0.67
N TYR A 94 4.57 12.07 0.32
CA TYR A 94 5.88 11.44 0.25
C TYR A 94 5.74 9.93 0.46
N VAL A 95 6.61 9.19 -0.23
CA VAL A 95 6.83 7.78 -0.02
C VAL A 95 8.10 7.61 0.81
N PHE A 96 8.00 6.84 1.88
CA PHE A 96 9.17 6.42 2.64
C PHE A 96 9.74 5.16 2.03
N ILE A 97 11.06 5.11 1.95
CA ILE A 97 11.81 3.98 1.39
C ILE A 97 12.54 3.31 2.53
N ASN A 98 12.10 2.10 2.89
CA ASN A 98 12.88 1.18 3.69
C ASN A 98 13.90 0.52 2.78
N ASP A 99 15.18 0.84 2.95
CA ASP A 99 16.29 0.18 2.24
C ASP A 99 16.52 -1.25 2.72
N GLY A 100 15.78 -1.70 3.74
CA GLY A 100 15.81 -3.06 4.25
C GLY A 100 16.98 -3.34 5.19
N GLY A 101 18.10 -2.61 5.08
CA GLY A 101 19.37 -3.05 5.65
C GLY A 101 19.67 -4.52 5.31
N LYS A 102 20.51 -5.20 6.10
CA LYS A 102 20.89 -6.61 5.84
C LYS A 102 19.77 -7.65 6.08
N LYS A 103 18.66 -7.29 6.75
CA LYS A 103 17.66 -8.25 7.28
C LYS A 103 16.22 -8.01 6.84
N SER A 104 15.92 -6.92 6.13
CA SER A 104 14.56 -6.64 5.63
C SER A 104 14.61 -6.46 4.13
N ARG A 105 13.51 -6.78 3.46
CA ARG A 105 13.34 -6.44 2.04
C ARG A 105 13.22 -4.93 1.89
N LYS A 106 13.71 -4.41 0.77
CA LYS A 106 13.49 -3.03 0.38
C LYS A 106 12.00 -2.84 0.08
N GLN A 107 11.38 -1.83 0.67
CA GLN A 107 9.94 -1.62 0.55
C GLN A 107 9.56 -0.14 0.58
N ASN A 108 8.59 0.22 -0.26
CA ASN A 108 7.96 1.54 -0.23
C ASN A 108 6.80 1.50 0.76
N TYR A 109 6.62 2.56 1.53
CA TYR A 109 5.49 2.63 2.43
C TYR A 109 5.06 4.07 2.75
N LEU A 110 3.79 4.22 3.13
CA LEU A 110 3.22 5.44 3.73
C LEU A 110 3.23 5.29 5.23
N LYS A 111 3.40 6.41 5.93
CA LYS A 111 3.34 6.49 7.37
C LYS A 111 2.31 7.55 7.77
N ILE A 112 1.28 7.12 8.48
CA ILE A 112 0.21 7.99 8.97
C ILE A 112 0.29 7.99 10.50
N PRO A 113 0.70 9.11 11.12
CA PRO A 113 0.79 9.19 12.57
C PRO A 113 -0.56 8.92 13.25
N THR A 114 -0.53 8.18 14.36
CA THR A 114 -1.67 7.95 15.24
C THR A 114 -1.27 8.30 16.67
N ALA A 115 -2.24 8.30 17.61
CA ALA A 115 -1.96 8.59 19.01
C ALA A 115 -0.93 7.64 19.66
N THR A 116 -0.87 6.38 19.20
CA THR A 116 -0.06 5.30 19.81
C THR A 116 1.06 4.79 18.91
N GLY A 117 1.23 5.37 17.71
CA GLY A 117 2.18 4.86 16.73
C GLY A 117 1.89 5.37 15.33
N ASN A 118 1.85 4.45 14.36
CA ASN A 118 1.56 4.80 12.97
C ASN A 118 0.73 3.73 12.28
N TYR A 119 -0.19 4.13 11.41
CA TYR A 119 -0.72 3.26 10.39
C TYR A 119 0.26 3.25 9.20
N GLU A 120 0.80 2.08 8.89
CA GLU A 120 1.77 1.91 7.82
C GLU A 120 1.16 1.11 6.67
N ILE A 121 1.29 1.65 5.46
CA ILE A 121 0.77 1.06 4.22
C ILE A 121 1.95 0.72 3.33
N TYR A 122 2.22 -0.56 3.16
CA TYR A 122 3.33 -1.08 2.37
C TYR A 122 2.86 -1.43 0.96
N PHE A 123 3.61 -0.99 -0.05
CA PHE A 123 3.21 -1.18 -1.44
C PHE A 123 4.41 -1.26 -2.39
N THR A 124 4.13 -1.71 -3.61
CA THR A 124 5.09 -1.70 -4.72
C THR A 124 4.50 -0.93 -5.91
N LEU A 125 5.39 -0.27 -6.65
CA LEU A 125 5.08 0.31 -7.96
C LEU A 125 5.75 -0.54 -9.04
N SER A 126 5.03 -0.88 -10.09
CA SER A 126 5.58 -1.56 -11.27
C SER A 126 4.92 -1.03 -12.54
N LYS A 127 5.53 -1.29 -13.70
CA LYS A 127 4.85 -1.11 -14.99
C LYS A 127 3.64 -2.03 -15.08
N SER A 128 2.60 -1.55 -15.73
CA SER A 128 1.42 -2.35 -16.00
C SER A 128 1.47 -2.92 -17.41
N ASN A 129 0.87 -4.11 -17.57
CA ASN A 129 0.54 -4.71 -18.87
C ASN A 129 -0.96 -4.56 -19.18
N ASP A 130 -1.71 -3.83 -18.34
CA ASP A 130 -3.12 -3.49 -18.53
C ASP A 130 -3.24 -2.30 -19.48
N GLU A 131 -4.06 -2.39 -20.52
CA GLU A 131 -4.25 -1.30 -21.50
C GLU A 131 -4.78 0.01 -20.88
N ASN A 132 -5.47 -0.10 -19.74
CA ASN A 132 -6.08 1.02 -19.04
C ASN A 132 -5.16 1.67 -18.01
N ALA A 133 -3.95 1.14 -17.79
CA ALA A 133 -3.02 1.66 -16.80
C ALA A 133 -1.57 1.63 -17.30
N ASP A 134 -0.81 2.67 -16.96
CA ASP A 134 0.63 2.73 -17.22
C ASP A 134 1.41 1.99 -16.12
N LEU A 135 0.86 1.99 -14.89
CA LEU A 135 1.51 1.50 -13.69
C LEU A 135 0.53 0.72 -12.80
N ASN A 136 1.08 -0.21 -12.02
CA ASN A 136 0.39 -0.84 -10.90
C ASN A 136 0.91 -0.27 -9.57
N LEU A 137 -0.01 0.03 -8.65
CA LEU A 137 0.25 0.23 -7.23
C LEU A 137 -0.35 -0.94 -6.48
N PHE A 138 0.49 -1.91 -6.12
CA PHE A 138 0.05 -3.08 -5.36
C PHE A 138 0.29 -2.86 -3.86
N VAL A 139 -0.79 -2.71 -3.11
CA VAL A 139 -0.77 -2.61 -1.65
C VAL A 139 -0.58 -4.00 -1.06
N GLN A 140 0.63 -4.24 -0.58
CA GLN A 140 1.07 -5.54 -0.10
C GLN A 140 0.59 -5.83 1.32
N SER A 141 0.50 -4.80 2.18
CA SER A 141 0.01 -4.94 3.55
C SER A 141 -0.28 -3.57 4.14
N ALA A 142 -1.22 -3.49 5.08
CA ALA A 142 -1.47 -2.28 5.85
C ALA A 142 -1.83 -2.62 7.29
N PHE A 143 -1.16 -2.00 8.27
CA PHE A 143 -1.39 -2.27 9.69
C PHE A 143 -0.84 -1.18 10.61
N PHE A 144 -1.35 -1.12 11.84
CA PHE A 144 -0.81 -0.25 12.88
C PHE A 144 0.51 -0.80 13.41
N ARG A 145 1.58 -0.02 13.31
CA ARG A 145 2.84 -0.26 13.98
C ARG A 145 2.84 0.47 15.32
N THR A 146 2.67 -0.29 16.40
CA THR A 146 2.68 0.19 17.80
C THR A 146 4.03 -0.02 18.49
N HIS A 147 4.95 -0.78 17.88
CA HIS A 147 6.26 -1.09 18.44
C HIS A 147 7.38 -0.97 17.40
N GLY A 148 8.59 -0.67 17.90
CA GLY A 148 9.79 -0.47 17.10
C GLY A 148 10.02 1.00 16.75
N ASN A 149 11.28 1.43 16.84
CA ASN A 149 11.65 2.79 16.50
C ASN A 149 11.49 3.04 15.00
N ALA A 150 11.00 4.23 14.64
CA ALA A 150 11.07 4.70 13.26
C ALA A 150 12.55 4.75 12.87
N ARG A 151 12.99 3.82 12.01
CA ARG A 151 14.31 3.94 11.38
C ARG A 151 14.36 5.32 10.72
N LYS A 152 15.52 5.98 10.74
CA LYS A 152 15.74 7.11 9.83
C LYS A 152 15.55 6.54 8.43
N LEU A 153 14.52 6.98 7.73
CA LEU A 153 14.14 6.47 6.42
C LEU A 153 14.17 7.63 5.45
N GLY A 154 14.75 7.40 4.27
CA GLY A 154 14.73 8.40 3.22
C GLY A 154 13.32 8.50 2.64
N LYS A 155 12.94 9.69 2.19
CA LYS A 155 11.64 9.92 1.53
C LYS A 155 11.81 10.59 0.18
N ILE A 156 10.90 10.32 -0.73
CA ILE A 156 10.78 10.97 -2.04
C ILE A 156 9.34 11.39 -2.27
N ARG A 157 9.11 12.37 -3.14
CA ARG A 157 7.75 12.66 -3.62
C ARG A 157 7.18 11.43 -4.32
N PHE A 158 5.90 11.15 -4.12
CA PHE A 158 5.25 10.02 -4.78
C PHE A 158 5.32 10.13 -6.31
N THR A 159 5.07 11.32 -6.86
CA THR A 159 5.19 11.59 -8.30
C THR A 159 6.57 11.27 -8.86
N VAL A 160 7.65 11.48 -8.08
CA VAL A 160 9.01 11.07 -8.46
C VAL A 160 9.16 9.54 -8.46
N ALA A 161 8.55 8.84 -7.50
CA ALA A 161 8.54 7.38 -7.47
C ALA A 161 7.81 6.81 -8.69
N VAL A 162 6.64 7.36 -9.00
CA VAL A 162 5.79 7.00 -10.16
C VAL A 162 6.55 7.22 -11.46
N TYR A 163 7.10 8.42 -11.68
CA TYR A 163 7.88 8.73 -12.87
C TYR A 163 9.07 7.79 -13.04
N ASN A 164 9.86 7.57 -11.98
CA ASN A 164 11.01 6.67 -12.03
C ASN A 164 10.60 5.24 -12.41
N THR A 165 9.53 4.71 -11.82
CA THR A 165 9.02 3.39 -12.20
C THR A 165 8.59 3.34 -13.68
N LEU A 166 7.91 4.37 -14.17
CA LEU A 166 7.46 4.44 -15.57
C LEU A 166 8.63 4.40 -16.56
N ILE A 167 9.74 5.07 -16.25
CA ILE A 167 10.93 5.07 -17.12
C ILE A 167 11.95 3.97 -16.79
N GLY A 168 11.61 3.04 -15.87
CA GLY A 168 12.49 1.94 -15.48
C GLY A 168 13.69 2.34 -14.61
N LYS A 169 13.68 3.53 -14.01
CA LYS A 169 14.71 3.97 -13.06
C LYS A 169 14.44 3.42 -11.65
N PRO A 170 15.49 3.05 -10.89
CA PRO A 170 15.32 2.61 -9.51
C PRO A 170 14.71 3.70 -8.62
N VAL A 171 13.67 3.34 -7.86
CA VAL A 171 13.12 4.18 -6.80
C VAL A 171 14.08 4.17 -5.60
N LYS A 172 14.84 5.24 -5.40
CA LYS A 172 15.83 5.39 -4.31
C LYS A 172 15.61 6.71 -3.59
N ALA A 173 15.86 6.73 -2.28
CA ALA A 173 15.90 7.97 -1.54
C ALA A 173 17.16 8.78 -1.89
N PRO A 174 17.11 10.12 -1.84
CA PRO A 174 18.30 10.94 -2.03
C PRO A 174 19.39 10.59 -1.00
N PRO A 175 20.67 10.73 -1.36
CA PRO A 175 21.78 10.55 -0.42
C PRO A 175 21.59 11.43 0.81
N ARG A 176 21.94 10.90 1.99
CA ARG A 176 21.99 11.74 3.18
C ARG A 176 23.22 12.62 3.09
N HIS A 177 23.02 13.94 3.04
CA HIS A 177 24.10 14.86 3.39
C HIS A 177 24.42 14.63 4.88
N ARG A 178 25.71 14.37 5.15
CA ARG A 178 26.25 14.24 6.51
C ARG A 178 26.36 15.60 7.16
#